data_AF-A0A388P0N2-F1
#
_entry.id   AF-A0A388P0N2-F1
#
_cell.length_a   1.000
_cell.length_b   1.000
_cell.length_c   1.000
_cell.angle_alpha   90.00
_cell.angle_beta   90.00
_cell.angle_gamma   90.00
#
_symmetry.space_group_name_H-M   'P 1'
#
loop_
_entity.id
_entity.type
_entity.pdbx_description
1 polymer ?
#
loop_
_entity_poly.entity_id
_entity_poly.type
_entity_poly.pdbx_seq_one_letter_code
_entity_poly.pdbx_strand_id
1 'polypeptide(L)'
;MLSWSGTEQGLEVDLKNVRNASGGVDVSFARELVDFATAATEFDLAALTVARNKLMKLAGLAATVDVAAVIANFEMMTRLADSTGARMQTEVVADRLAVATAMGVDDVVSRR
;
A
#
# COMPACT_ATOMS: atom_id res chain seq x y z
N MET A 1 -11.08 -1.24 -0.82
CA MET A 1 -10.80 -2.63 -1.26
C MET A 1 -10.36 -3.51 -0.11
N LEU A 2 -9.40 -3.11 0.73
CA LEU A 2 -8.98 -3.90 1.89
C LEU A 2 -10.10 -4.13 2.92
N SER A 3 -10.87 -3.10 3.28
CA SER A 3 -12.03 -3.24 4.19
C SER A 3 -13.08 -4.20 3.63
N TRP A 4 -13.42 -4.07 2.35
CA TRP A 4 -14.34 -4.96 1.65
C TRP A 4 -13.83 -6.41 1.57
N SER A 5 -12.54 -6.59 1.27
CA SER A 5 -11.91 -7.92 1.19
C SER A 5 -11.87 -8.58 2.57
N GLY A 6 -11.63 -7.79 3.62
CA GLY A 6 -11.73 -8.24 5.01
C GLY A 6 -13.14 -8.72 5.34
N THR A 7 -14.17 -7.93 5.02
CA THR A 7 -15.58 -8.33 5.21
C THR A 7 -15.92 -9.63 4.49
N GLU A 8 -15.52 -9.79 3.22
CA GLU A 8 -15.81 -10.99 2.43
C GLU A 8 -15.12 -12.25 3.00
N GLN A 9 -13.95 -12.08 3.61
CA GLN A 9 -13.16 -13.17 4.18
C GLN A 9 -13.39 -13.37 5.68
N GLY A 10 -14.29 -12.59 6.30
CA GLY A 10 -14.51 -12.62 7.75
C GLY A 10 -13.28 -12.17 8.57
N LEU A 11 -12.42 -11.35 7.96
CA LEU A 11 -11.18 -10.83 8.55
C LEU A 11 -11.33 -9.36 8.91
N GLU A 12 -11.10 -9.03 10.18
CA GLU A 12 -10.94 -7.64 10.61
C GLU A 12 -9.51 -7.18 10.34
N VAL A 13 -9.37 -6.09 9.59
CA VAL A 13 -8.07 -5.54 9.18
C VAL A 13 -7.83 -4.24 9.93
N ASP A 14 -6.96 -4.27 10.94
CA ASP A 14 -6.50 -3.04 11.59
C ASP A 14 -5.39 -2.37 10.77
N LEU A 15 -5.72 -1.24 10.18
CA LEU A 15 -4.79 -0.46 9.34
C LEU A 15 -3.61 0.14 10.13
N LYS A 16 -3.75 0.34 11.45
CA LYS A 16 -2.63 0.80 12.29
C LYS A 16 -1.56 -0.28 12.42
N ASN A 17 -1.98 -1.53 12.50
CA ASN A 17 -1.09 -2.68 12.54
C ASN A 17 -0.42 -2.93 11.19
N VAL A 18 -1.13 -2.68 10.09
CA VAL A 18 -0.55 -2.71 8.73
C VAL A 18 0.51 -1.62 8.59
N ARG A 19 0.23 -0.38 9.03
CA ARG A 19 1.17 0.75 8.98
C ARG A 19 2.46 0.46 9.73
N ASN A 20 2.35 -0.07 10.94
CA ASN A 20 3.50 -0.39 11.78
C ASN A 20 4.16 -1.72 11.39
N ALA A 21 3.53 -2.47 10.48
CA ALA A 21 3.83 -3.87 10.17
C ALA A 21 4.06 -4.73 11.42
N SER A 22 3.36 -4.39 12.51
CA SER A 22 3.57 -4.94 13.84
C SER A 22 2.68 -6.15 14.15
N GLY A 23 2.12 -6.80 13.11
CA GLY A 23 1.16 -7.88 13.26
C GLY A 23 -0.22 -7.36 13.68
N GLY A 24 -1.27 -8.07 13.29
CA GLY A 24 -2.67 -7.70 13.53
C GLY A 24 -3.62 -8.04 12.39
N VAL A 25 -3.09 -8.55 11.28
CA VAL A 25 -3.85 -9.19 10.21
C VAL A 25 -3.04 -10.41 9.80
N ASP A 26 -3.68 -11.57 9.65
CA ASP A 26 -3.02 -12.83 9.24
C ASP A 26 -2.67 -12.80 7.73
N VAL A 27 -1.96 -11.76 7.31
CA VAL A 27 -1.46 -11.60 5.94
C VAL A 27 -0.03 -12.09 5.91
N SER A 28 0.19 -13.19 5.19
CA SER A 28 1.52 -13.72 4.97
C SER A 28 2.43 -12.65 4.37
N PHE A 29 3.64 -12.50 4.93
CA PHE A 29 4.67 -11.57 4.45
C PHE A 29 4.29 -10.09 4.49
N ALA A 30 3.35 -9.68 5.36
CA ALA A 30 2.86 -8.30 5.42
C ALA A 30 3.96 -7.24 5.47
N ARG A 31 5.00 -7.43 6.30
CA ARG A 31 6.14 -6.51 6.40
C ARG A 31 6.89 -6.41 5.08
N GLU A 32 7.21 -7.54 4.45
CA GLU A 32 7.97 -7.58 3.20
C GLU A 32 7.17 -7.02 2.02
N LEU A 33 5.85 -7.23 2.01
CA LEU A 33 4.95 -6.63 1.02
C LEU A 33 4.96 -5.10 1.14
N VAL A 34 4.83 -4.57 2.36
CA VAL A 34 4.89 -3.12 2.62
C VAL A 34 6.29 -2.58 2.31
N ASP A 35 7.36 -3.26 2.72
CA ASP A 35 8.75 -2.85 2.42
C ASP A 35 8.99 -2.73 0.93
N PHE A 36 8.55 -3.72 0.14
CA PHE A 36 8.76 -3.72 -1.30
C PHE A 36 7.92 -2.66 -2.00
N ALA A 37 6.66 -2.47 -1.59
CA ALA A 37 5.81 -1.41 -2.10
C ALA A 37 6.38 -0.02 -1.81
N THR A 38 6.86 0.24 -0.59
CA THR A 38 7.48 1.51 -0.21
C THR A 38 8.76 1.75 -0.99
N ALA A 39 9.70 0.80 -1.02
CA ALA A 39 10.97 0.98 -1.70
C ALA A 39 10.82 1.20 -3.22
N ALA A 40 9.73 0.71 -3.82
CA ALA A 40 9.44 0.91 -5.25
C ALA A 40 9.05 2.35 -5.61
N THR A 41 8.64 3.17 -4.63
CA THR A 41 8.21 4.57 -4.87
C THR A 41 9.25 5.62 -4.46
N GLU A 42 10.32 5.21 -3.78
CA GLU A 42 11.34 6.11 -3.21
C GLU A 42 12.52 6.44 -4.13
N PHE A 43 12.54 5.90 -5.36
CA PHE A 43 13.64 6.04 -6.33
C PHE A 43 15.03 5.59 -5.82
N ASP A 44 15.08 4.79 -4.75
CA ASP A 44 16.30 4.17 -4.24
C ASP A 44 16.44 2.73 -4.75
N LEU A 45 17.32 2.55 -5.75
CA LEU A 45 17.54 1.24 -6.37
C LEU A 45 18.15 0.21 -5.39
N ALA A 46 18.95 0.66 -4.42
CA ALA A 46 19.56 -0.22 -3.44
C ALA A 46 18.50 -0.74 -2.46
N ALA A 47 17.69 0.16 -1.91
CA ALA A 47 16.56 -0.19 -1.04
C ALA A 47 15.58 -1.12 -1.76
N LEU A 48 15.23 -0.80 -3.01
CA LEU A 48 14.35 -1.62 -3.86
C LEU A 48 14.90 -3.04 -4.05
N THR A 49 16.19 -3.15 -4.34
CA THR A 49 16.86 -4.45 -4.55
C THR A 49 16.83 -5.29 -3.28
N VAL A 50 17.09 -4.68 -2.12
CA VAL A 50 17.05 -5.36 -0.82
C VAL A 50 15.64 -5.87 -0.52
N ALA A 51 14.62 -5.01 -0.63
CA ALA A 51 13.24 -5.37 -0.34
C ALA A 51 12.71 -6.47 -1.28
N ARG A 52 12.94 -6.35 -2.58
CA ARG A 52 12.58 -7.37 -3.59
C ARG A 52 13.22 -8.72 -3.27
N ASN A 53 14.53 -8.74 -2.99
CA ASN A 53 15.24 -9.99 -2.73
C ASN A 53 14.77 -10.65 -1.42
N LYS A 54 14.43 -9.86 -0.41
CA LYS A 54 13.85 -10.35 0.85
C LYS A 54 12.50 -11.02 0.61
N LEU A 55 11.60 -10.37 -0.13
CA LEU A 55 10.30 -10.95 -0.48
C LEU A 55 10.46 -12.22 -1.34
N MET A 56 11.33 -12.18 -2.35
CA MET A 56 11.58 -13.34 -3.23
C MET A 56 12.12 -14.55 -2.46
N LYS A 57 12.93 -14.32 -1.41
CA LYS A 57 13.41 -15.40 -0.55
C LYS A 57 12.31 -16.05 0.29
N LEU A 58 11.29 -15.29 0.71
CA LEU A 58 10.23 -15.78 1.60
C LEU A 58 8.99 -16.30 0.86
N ALA A 59 8.54 -15.55 -0.15
CA ALA A 59 7.31 -15.80 -0.90
C ALA A 59 7.56 -16.48 -2.27
N GLY A 60 8.81 -16.49 -2.74
CA GLY A 60 9.18 -17.05 -4.04
C GLY A 60 9.02 -16.07 -5.20
N LEU A 61 9.52 -16.49 -6.37
CA LEU A 61 9.55 -15.67 -7.57
C LEU A 61 8.16 -15.29 -8.08
N ALA A 62 7.25 -16.26 -8.20
CA ALA A 62 5.92 -16.03 -8.75
C ALA A 62 5.15 -14.96 -7.96
N ALA A 63 5.08 -15.12 -6.62
CA ALA A 63 4.44 -14.14 -5.75
C ALA A 63 5.12 -12.76 -5.83
N THR A 64 6.46 -12.72 -5.95
CA THR A 64 7.18 -11.45 -6.09
C THR A 64 6.84 -10.71 -7.39
N VAL A 65 6.64 -11.46 -8.49
CA VAL A 65 6.20 -10.89 -9.78
C VAL A 65 4.80 -10.31 -9.67
N ASP A 66 3.87 -11.05 -9.04
CA ASP A 66 2.50 -10.57 -8.84
C ASP A 66 2.48 -9.28 -8.00
N VAL A 67 3.28 -9.24 -6.93
CA VAL A 67 3.39 -8.04 -6.09
C VAL A 67 3.97 -6.87 -6.88
N ALA A 68 5.01 -7.10 -7.70
CA ALA A 68 5.57 -6.07 -8.56
C ALA A 68 4.54 -5.55 -9.59
N ALA A 69 3.71 -6.43 -10.15
CA ALA A 69 2.65 -6.04 -11.07
C ALA A 69 1.58 -5.18 -10.39
N VAL A 70 1.18 -5.53 -9.16
CA VAL A 70 0.25 -4.72 -8.36
C VAL A 70 0.83 -3.34 -8.08
N ILE A 71 2.08 -3.26 -7.62
CA ILE A 71 2.77 -2.00 -7.36
C ILE A 71 2.79 -1.14 -8.63
N ALA A 72 3.21 -1.71 -9.77
CA ALA A 72 3.28 -1.00 -11.04
C ALA A 72 1.91 -0.47 -11.51
N ASN A 73 0.84 -1.25 -11.29
CA ASN A 73 -0.52 -0.83 -11.61
C ASN A 73 -0.95 0.39 -10.77
N PHE A 74 -0.65 0.40 -9.48
CA PHE A 74 -0.95 1.54 -8.61
C PHE A 74 -0.10 2.77 -8.96
N GLU A 75 1.19 2.61 -9.22
CA GLU A 75 2.05 3.70 -9.66
C GLU A 75 1.56 4.36 -10.96
N MET A 76 1.13 3.56 -11.92
CA MET A 76 0.51 4.05 -13.15
C MET A 76 -0.74 4.88 -12.86
N MET A 77 -1.64 4.37 -12.03
CA MET A 77 -2.89 5.07 -11.68
C MET A 77 -2.64 6.35 -10.89
N THR A 78 -1.67 6.36 -9.97
CA THR A 78 -1.26 7.56 -9.23
C THR A 78 -0.80 8.64 -10.19
N ARG A 79 0.12 8.31 -11.13
CA ARG A 79 0.60 9.27 -12.12
C ARG A 79 -0.51 9.79 -13.03
N LEU A 80 -1.44 8.92 -13.43
CA LEU A 80 -2.60 9.31 -14.22
C LEU A 80 -3.49 10.30 -13.45
N ALA A 81 -3.80 10.00 -12.19
CA ALA A 81 -4.61 10.86 -11.32
C ALA A 81 -3.94 12.23 -11.11
N ASP A 82 -2.63 12.23 -10.84
CA ASP A 82 -1.85 13.46 -10.64
C ASP A 82 -1.80 14.32 -11.91
N SER A 83 -1.54 13.69 -13.07
CA SER A 83 -1.44 14.40 -14.35
C SER A 83 -2.76 15.01 -14.83
N THR A 84 -3.89 14.41 -14.45
CA THR A 84 -5.24 14.87 -14.83
C THR A 84 -5.86 15.79 -13.80
N GLY A 85 -5.25 15.93 -12.61
CA GLY A 85 -5.84 16.62 -11.48
C GLY A 85 -7.12 15.95 -10.99
N ALA A 86 -7.23 14.63 -11.15
CA ALA A 86 -8.40 13.86 -10.72
C ALA A 86 -8.67 14.11 -9.23
N ARG A 87 -9.91 14.47 -8.90
CA ARG A 87 -10.34 14.73 -7.52
C ARG A 87 -11.31 13.66 -7.07
N MET A 88 -11.19 13.26 -5.81
CA MET A 88 -12.24 12.45 -5.17
C MET A 88 -13.49 13.32 -4.99
N GLN A 89 -14.67 12.70 -5.11
CA GLN A 89 -15.94 13.32 -4.77
C GLN A 89 -15.98 13.67 -3.29
N THR A 90 -16.63 14.78 -2.93
CA THR A 90 -16.67 15.31 -1.55
C THR A 90 -17.18 14.27 -0.55
N GLU A 91 -18.19 13.49 -0.95
CA GLU A 91 -18.79 12.45 -0.14
C GLU A 91 -17.79 11.32 0.15
N VAL A 92 -17.00 10.93 -0.86
CA VAL A 92 -15.94 9.92 -0.72
C VAL A 92 -14.81 10.41 0.18
N VAL A 93 -14.49 11.71 0.13
CA VAL A 93 -13.50 12.32 1.03
C VAL A 93 -14.00 12.29 2.47
N ALA A 94 -15.27 12.66 2.70
CA ALA A 94 -15.88 12.64 4.03
C ALA A 94 -15.89 11.21 4.62
N ASP A 95 -16.28 10.22 3.82
CA ASP A 95 -16.31 8.81 4.24
C ASP A 95 -14.92 8.27 4.59
N ARG A 96 -13.87 8.79 3.95
CA ARG A 96 -12.49 8.34 4.15
C ARG A 96 -11.71 9.13 5.20
N LEU A 97 -12.25 10.25 5.69
CA LEU A 97 -11.55 11.14 6.60
C LEU A 97 -11.08 10.40 7.87
N ALA A 98 -11.97 9.61 8.50
CA ALA A 98 -11.62 8.87 9.71
C ALA A 98 -10.44 7.90 9.50
N VAL A 99 -10.37 7.25 8.33
CA VAL A 99 -9.26 6.36 7.96
C VAL A 99 -8.00 7.15 7.66
N ALA A 100 -8.10 8.27 6.94
CA ALA A 100 -6.98 9.16 6.66
C ALA A 100 -6.34 9.69 7.95
N THR A 101 -7.16 10.15 8.90
CA THR A 101 -6.73 10.60 10.23
C THR A 101 -6.08 9.48 11.04
N ALA A 102 -6.67 8.28 11.06
CA ALA A 102 -6.07 7.13 11.75
C ALA A 102 -4.69 6.75 11.19
N MET A 103 -4.47 7.02 9.91
CA MET A 103 -3.22 6.77 9.20
C MET A 103 -2.27 7.99 9.20
N GLY A 104 -2.71 9.16 9.68
CA GLY A 104 -1.96 10.42 9.69
C GLY A 104 -1.69 10.99 8.30
N VAL A 105 -2.56 10.70 7.33
CA VAL A 105 -2.40 11.10 5.92
C VAL A 105 -3.23 12.34 5.58
N ASP A 106 -4.05 12.83 6.51
CA ASP A 106 -4.78 14.08 6.42
C ASP A 106 -3.89 15.31 6.69
N ASP A 107 -2.74 15.13 7.35
CA ASP A 107 -1.76 16.17 7.66
C ASP A 107 -0.60 16.28 6.65
N VAL A 108 -0.52 15.40 5.64
CA VAL A 108 0.58 15.46 4.66
C VAL A 108 0.40 16.61 3.68
N VAL A 109 1.41 17.46 3.61
CA VAL A 109 1.51 18.50 2.59
C VAL A 109 2.03 17.87 1.30
N SER A 110 1.19 17.90 0.25
CA SER A 110 1.60 17.49 -1.10
C SER A 110 2.80 18.31 -1.55
N ARG A 111 3.92 17.64 -1.86
CA ARG A 111 5.05 18.25 -2.56
C ARG A 111 4.66 18.36 -4.02
N ARG A 112 4.25 19.56 -4.46
CA ARG A 112 4.20 19.91 -5.87
C ARG A 112 5.58 20.24 -6.39
#